data_AF-A0A8S0UCC2-F1
#
_entry.id   AF-A0A8S0UCC2-F1
#
_cell.length_a   1.000
_cell.length_b   1.000
_cell.length_c   1.000
_cell.angle_alpha   90.00
_cell.angle_beta   90.00
_cell.angle_gamma   90.00
#
_symmetry.space_group_name_H-M   'P 1'
#
loop_
_entity.id
_entity.type
_entity.pdbx_description
1 polymer ?
#
loop_
_entity_poly.entity_id
_entity_poly.type
_entity_poly.pdbx_seq_one_letter_code
_entity_poly.pdbx_strand_id
1 'polypeptide(L)'
;MMILPVDDPNATHIMIATGTGVAPYRGYLRRMFREDIPTFKFRGLAWLFLRVANSDSLLYDDELSKYLQGYSDNFRYDRALSQEQRNKSGGRMYVQNKIEECSDEIFKLLDSGAHIYFCGLKGMMPGIQDTLERIAEEKGESWDEKLSQLKKNGQWHIAVY
;
A
#
# COMPACT_ATOMS: atom_id res chain seq x y z
N MET A 1 1.02 8.00 -15.95
CA MET A 1 1.48 8.67 -14.71
C MET A 1 0.37 8.49 -13.69
N MET A 2 0.61 7.80 -12.57
CA MET A 2 -0.33 7.77 -11.46
C MET A 2 -0.30 9.19 -10.87
N ILE A 3 -1.45 9.86 -10.83
CA ILE A 3 -1.61 11.18 -10.20
C ILE A 3 -2.15 10.90 -8.80
N LEU A 4 -1.69 11.62 -7.77
CA LEU A 4 -2.34 11.60 -6.45
C LEU A 4 -3.79 12.01 -6.69
N PRO A 5 -4.78 11.09 -6.60
CA PRO A 5 -6.12 11.39 -7.05
C PRO A 5 -6.87 12.33 -6.09
N VAL A 6 -6.27 12.63 -4.95
CA VAL A 6 -6.97 13.19 -3.80
C VAL A 6 -6.14 14.33 -3.23
N ASP A 7 -6.67 15.55 -3.39
CA ASP A 7 -6.15 16.76 -2.75
C ASP A 7 -6.58 16.88 -1.28
N ASP A 8 -7.37 15.94 -0.75
CA ASP A 8 -7.75 15.91 0.66
C ASP A 8 -6.53 15.56 1.53
N PRO A 9 -6.06 16.49 2.38
CA PRO A 9 -4.94 16.25 3.27
C PRO A 9 -5.20 15.17 4.33
N ASN A 10 -6.45 14.80 4.58
CA ASN A 10 -6.82 13.80 5.59
C ASN A 10 -7.05 12.40 4.99
N ALA A 11 -6.91 12.24 3.68
CA ALA A 11 -7.15 10.98 3.01
C ALA A 11 -6.20 9.88 3.49
N THR A 12 -6.71 8.65 3.50
CA THR A 12 -5.89 7.46 3.77
C THR A 12 -5.44 6.83 2.45
N HIS A 13 -4.14 6.59 2.33
CA HIS A 13 -3.50 6.01 1.15
C HIS A 13 -2.79 4.70 1.51
N ILE A 14 -3.29 3.58 0.98
CA ILE A 14 -2.65 2.26 1.08
C ILE A 14 -1.89 2.01 -0.21
N MET A 15 -0.57 2.05 -0.17
CA MET A 15 0.31 1.96 -1.33
C MET A 15 1.00 0.60 -1.34
N ILE A 16 0.81 -0.18 -2.40
CA ILE A 16 1.36 -1.52 -2.55
C ILE A 16 2.33 -1.54 -3.73
N ALA A 17 3.62 -1.74 -3.41
CA ALA A 17 4.73 -1.71 -4.35
C ALA A 17 5.50 -3.02 -4.44
N THR A 18 5.98 -3.35 -5.64
CA THR A 18 7.05 -4.34 -5.83
C THR A 18 8.21 -3.74 -6.60
N GLY A 19 9.43 -3.86 -6.07
CA GLY A 19 10.65 -3.34 -6.72
C GLY A 19 10.53 -1.86 -7.09
N THR A 20 10.78 -1.52 -8.35
CA THR A 20 10.72 -0.14 -8.87
C THR A 20 9.33 0.49 -8.84
N GLY A 21 8.28 -0.29 -8.56
CA GLY A 21 6.92 0.23 -8.35
C GLY A 21 6.79 1.20 -7.17
N VAL A 22 7.79 1.31 -6.30
CA VAL A 22 7.83 2.32 -5.22
C VAL A 22 8.09 3.74 -5.75
N ALA A 23 8.61 3.89 -6.97
CA ALA A 23 9.00 5.18 -7.53
C ALA A 23 7.89 6.26 -7.50
N PRO A 24 6.64 6.01 -7.96
CA PRO A 24 5.56 6.99 -7.82
C PRO A 24 5.26 7.33 -6.35
N TYR A 25 5.28 6.34 -5.46
CA TYR A 25 4.98 6.55 -4.04
C TYR A 25 6.05 7.38 -3.33
N ARG A 26 7.31 7.28 -3.74
CA ARG A 26 8.36 8.19 -3.26
C ARG A 26 8.00 9.65 -3.56
N GLY A 27 7.49 9.94 -4.76
CA GLY A 27 7.03 11.28 -5.12
C GLY A 27 5.89 11.74 -4.21
N TYR A 28 4.92 10.86 -3.95
CA TYR A 28 3.79 11.16 -3.07
C TYR A 28 4.21 11.43 -1.64
N LEU A 29 5.07 10.56 -1.09
CA LEU A 29 5.58 10.68 0.27
C LEU A 29 6.43 11.95 0.46
N ARG A 30 7.19 12.37 -0.56
CA ARG A 30 7.88 13.66 -0.53
C ARG A 30 6.89 14.83 -0.46
N ARG A 31 5.84 14.80 -1.28
CA ARG A 31 4.78 15.82 -1.24
C ARG A 31 4.06 15.84 0.11
N MET A 32 3.86 14.69 0.74
CA MET A 32 3.18 14.56 2.04
C MET A 32 4.05 15.01 3.23
N PHE A 33 5.33 14.65 3.23
CA PHE A 33 6.18 14.70 4.43
C PHE A 33 7.43 15.58 4.32
N ARG A 34 7.78 16.06 3.12
CA ARG A 34 9.03 16.80 2.87
C ARG A 34 8.81 18.18 2.28
N GLU A 35 7.87 18.31 1.35
CA GLU A 35 7.57 19.59 0.72
C GLU A 35 6.77 20.47 1.68
N ASP A 36 7.23 21.71 1.89
CA ASP A 36 6.47 22.71 2.62
C ASP A 36 5.58 23.46 1.62
N ILE A 37 4.35 22.97 1.47
CA ILE A 37 3.36 23.53 0.56
C ILE A 37 2.36 24.34 1.40
N PRO A 38 2.30 25.67 1.26
CA PRO A 38 1.43 26.51 2.09
C PRO A 38 -0.05 26.10 2.09
N THR A 39 -0.51 25.52 0.98
CA THR A 39 -1.90 25.10 0.76
C THR A 39 -2.17 23.63 1.05
N PHE A 40 -1.14 22.82 1.35
CA PHE A 40 -1.28 21.39 1.55
C PHE A 40 -0.39 20.90 2.69
N LYS A 41 -1.02 20.45 3.77
CA LYS A 41 -0.35 19.77 4.88
C LYS A 41 -1.01 18.45 5.14
N PHE A 42 -0.34 17.36 4.82
CA PHE A 42 -0.86 16.02 5.02
C PHE A 42 -1.10 15.74 6.52
N ARG A 43 -2.27 15.19 6.83
CA ARG A 43 -2.76 14.82 8.16
C ARG A 43 -3.43 13.45 8.19
N GLY A 44 -3.60 12.83 7.02
CA GLY A 44 -4.15 11.49 6.87
C GLY A 44 -3.13 10.39 7.21
N LEU A 45 -3.41 9.19 6.70
CA LEU A 45 -2.55 8.02 6.86
C LEU A 45 -1.97 7.59 5.52
N ALA A 46 -0.66 7.50 5.43
CA ALA A 46 0.07 6.91 4.31
C ALA A 46 0.67 5.57 4.76
N TRP A 47 0.23 4.48 4.15
CA TRP A 47 0.70 3.14 4.48
C TRP A 47 1.33 2.49 3.26
N LEU A 48 2.65 2.30 3.28
CA LEU A 48 3.41 1.70 2.20
C LEU A 48 3.75 0.23 2.50
N PHE A 49 3.43 -0.67 1.59
CA PHE A 49 3.94 -2.02 1.51
C PHE A 49 4.95 -2.11 0.37
N LEU A 50 6.19 -2.53 0.65
CA LEU A 50 7.23 -2.72 -0.36
C LEU A 50 7.76 -4.16 -0.36
N ARG A 51 7.58 -4.85 -1.48
CA ARG A 51 8.22 -6.14 -1.75
C ARG A 51 9.55 -5.98 -2.46
N VAL A 52 10.59 -6.60 -1.94
CA VAL A 52 11.89 -6.78 -2.61
C VAL A 52 12.45 -8.18 -2.34
N ALA A 53 13.58 -8.52 -2.98
CA ALA A 53 14.25 -9.80 -2.77
C ALA A 53 14.86 -9.89 -1.37
N ASN A 54 15.78 -8.98 -1.09
CA ASN A 54 16.62 -8.90 0.11
C ASN A 54 16.59 -7.46 0.65
N SER A 55 17.11 -7.22 1.85
CA SER A 55 17.18 -5.89 2.45
C SER A 55 18.05 -4.91 1.64
N ASP A 56 19.11 -5.40 0.99
CA ASP A 56 19.99 -4.60 0.12
C ASP A 56 19.29 -4.05 -1.14
N SER A 57 18.13 -4.62 -1.46
CA SER A 57 17.33 -4.28 -2.64
C SER A 57 16.23 -3.27 -2.32
N LEU A 58 16.13 -2.82 -1.05
CA LEU A 58 15.15 -1.81 -0.62
C LEU A 58 15.49 -0.45 -1.23
N LEU A 59 14.67 -0.03 -2.19
CA LEU A 59 14.82 1.27 -2.84
C LEU A 59 14.37 2.39 -1.90
N TYR A 60 15.25 3.38 -1.71
CA TYR A 60 14.99 4.59 -0.92
C TYR A 60 14.75 4.34 0.59
N ASP A 61 15.22 3.22 1.13
CA ASP A 61 14.89 2.81 2.50
C ASP A 61 15.31 3.84 3.57
N ASP A 62 16.46 4.49 3.39
CA ASP A 62 16.93 5.55 4.29
C ASP A 62 15.97 6.75 4.34
N GLU A 63 15.41 7.14 3.18
CA GLU A 63 14.46 8.24 3.07
C GLU A 63 13.12 7.85 3.70
N LEU A 64 12.61 6.65 3.40
CA LEU A 64 11.36 6.13 3.95
C LEU A 64 11.45 5.89 5.46
N SER A 65 12.58 5.41 5.96
CA SER A 65 12.81 5.20 7.39
C SER A 65 12.85 6.50 8.18
N LYS A 66 13.31 7.60 7.58
CA LYS A 66 13.22 8.94 8.19
C LYS A 66 11.77 9.39 8.33
N TYR A 67 10.92 9.14 7.33
CA TYR A 67 9.49 9.43 7.45
C TYR A 67 8.83 8.57 8.53
N LEU A 68 9.19 7.29 8.62
CA LEU A 68 8.65 6.39 9.64
C LEU A 68 8.97 6.87 11.06
N GLN A 69 10.17 7.41 11.27
CA GLN A 69 10.58 7.98 12.56
C GLN A 69 9.96 9.35 12.83
N GLY A 70 9.91 10.23 11.83
CA GLY A 70 9.45 11.62 11.98
C GLY A 70 7.93 11.79 11.96
N TYR A 71 7.20 10.86 11.35
CA TYR A 71 5.75 10.92 11.12
C TYR A 71 5.06 9.62 11.50
N SER A 72 5.48 8.99 12.60
CA SER A 72 4.98 7.66 13.01
C SER A 72 3.46 7.54 13.17
N ASP A 73 2.76 8.65 13.44
CA ASP A 73 1.29 8.70 13.51
C ASP A 73 0.62 8.71 12.13
N ASN A 74 1.32 9.19 11.09
CA ASN A 74 0.78 9.42 9.74
C ASN A 74 1.42 8.51 8.68
N PHE A 75 2.55 7.86 8.96
CA PHE A 75 3.26 7.01 8.01
C PHE A 75 3.56 5.63 8.58
N ARG A 76 3.17 4.61 7.82
CA ARG A 76 3.49 3.21 8.09
C ARG A 76 4.22 2.60 6.92
N TYR A 77 5.18 1.72 7.20
CA TYR A 77 6.03 1.14 6.18
C TYR A 77 6.37 -0.33 6.46
N ASP A 78 5.71 -1.21 5.70
CA ASP A 78 5.86 -2.65 5.77
C ASP A 78 6.75 -3.17 4.64
N ARG A 79 7.81 -3.88 5.02
CA ARG A 79 8.76 -4.50 4.10
C ARG A 79 8.47 -5.99 3.98
N ALA A 80 8.36 -6.48 2.76
CA ALA A 80 8.25 -7.91 2.45
C ALA A 80 9.54 -8.37 1.74
N LEU A 81 10.45 -8.99 2.49
CA LEU A 81 11.76 -9.45 2.00
C LEU A 81 11.68 -10.92 1.61
N SER A 82 11.41 -11.21 0.34
CA SER A 82 11.02 -12.56 -0.09
C SER A 82 12.08 -13.65 0.07
N GLN A 83 13.36 -13.30 0.13
CA GLN A 83 14.44 -14.26 0.31
C GLN A 83 14.89 -14.40 1.77
N GLU A 84 14.63 -13.38 2.61
CA GLU A 84 15.09 -13.31 4.00
C GLU A 84 13.97 -13.62 5.02
N GLN A 85 12.73 -13.24 4.71
CA GLN A 85 11.58 -13.45 5.56
C GLN A 85 10.75 -14.66 5.11
N ARG A 86 10.13 -15.32 6.08
CA ARG A 86 9.20 -16.43 5.86
C ARG A 86 7.81 -16.07 6.32
N ASN A 87 6.81 -16.46 5.53
CA ASN A 87 5.41 -16.34 5.91
C ASN A 87 5.01 -17.43 6.93
N LYS A 88 3.77 -17.38 7.42
CA LYS A 88 3.24 -18.32 8.43
C LYS A 88 3.37 -19.80 8.04
N SER A 89 3.36 -20.10 6.73
CA SER A 89 3.49 -21.47 6.20
C SER A 89 4.93 -21.87 5.85
N GLY A 90 5.93 -21.06 6.24
CA GLY A 90 7.34 -21.32 5.92
C GLY A 90 7.76 -20.99 4.48
N GLY A 91 6.86 -20.42 3.67
CA GLY A 91 7.14 -19.96 2.31
C GLY A 91 7.82 -18.59 2.27
N ARG A 92 8.17 -18.12 1.07
CA ARG A 92 8.72 -16.77 0.85
C ARG A 92 7.73 -15.69 1.26
N MET A 93 8.20 -14.61 1.89
CA MET A 93 7.38 -13.45 2.24
C MET A 93 7.07 -12.59 1.01
N TYR A 94 5.78 -12.40 0.71
CA TYR A 94 5.31 -11.47 -0.32
C TYR A 94 4.34 -10.44 0.27
N VAL A 95 3.94 -9.45 -0.53
CA VAL A 95 3.04 -8.39 -0.05
C VAL A 95 1.66 -8.93 0.29
N GLN A 96 1.14 -9.92 -0.43
CA GLN A 96 -0.14 -10.53 -0.08
C GLN A 96 -0.12 -11.17 1.32
N ASN A 97 1.03 -11.69 1.78
CA ASN A 97 1.15 -12.20 3.14
C ASN A 97 1.10 -11.08 4.18
N LYS A 98 1.72 -9.92 3.88
CA LYS A 98 1.62 -8.73 4.73
C LYS A 98 0.22 -8.15 4.77
N ILE A 99 -0.49 -8.12 3.64
CA ILE A 99 -1.89 -7.72 3.56
C ILE A 99 -2.76 -8.63 4.41
N GLU A 100 -2.54 -9.95 4.35
CA GLU A 100 -3.26 -10.92 5.17
C GLU A 100 -3.03 -10.71 6.67
N GLU A 101 -1.81 -10.35 7.09
CA GLU A 101 -1.48 -10.05 8.50
C GLU A 101 -2.24 -8.84 9.07
N CYS A 102 -2.64 -7.89 8.22
CA CYS A 102 -3.33 -6.66 8.61
C CYS A 102 -4.68 -6.47 7.91
N SER A 103 -5.29 -7.58 7.51
CA SER A 103 -6.48 -7.61 6.66
C SER A 103 -7.68 -6.89 7.28
N ASP A 104 -7.92 -7.07 8.58
CA ASP A 104 -8.99 -6.39 9.32
C ASP A 104 -8.86 -4.87 9.25
N GLU A 105 -7.64 -4.36 9.40
CA GLU A 105 -7.38 -2.93 9.36
C GLU A 105 -7.49 -2.39 7.93
N ILE A 106 -6.95 -3.10 6.94
CA ILE A 106 -7.07 -2.72 5.52
C ILE A 106 -8.55 -2.61 5.13
N PHE A 107 -9.37 -3.61 5.45
CA PHE A 107 -10.79 -3.59 5.12
C PHE A 107 -11.52 -2.44 5.81
N LYS A 108 -11.27 -2.24 7.11
CA LYS A 108 -11.84 -1.10 7.85
C LYS A 108 -11.45 0.25 7.24
N LEU A 109 -10.20 0.42 6.83
CA LEU A 109 -9.73 1.64 6.18
C LEU A 109 -10.41 1.84 4.82
N LEU A 110 -10.53 0.78 4.01
CA LEU A 110 -11.23 0.81 2.73
C LEU A 110 -12.70 1.22 2.89
N ASP A 111 -13.40 0.65 3.87
CA ASP A 111 -14.79 0.99 4.19
C ASP A 111 -14.93 2.42 4.73
N SER A 112 -13.85 2.98 5.31
CA SER A 112 -13.77 4.37 5.76
C SER A 112 -13.33 5.36 4.67
N GLY A 113 -13.22 4.91 3.41
CA GLY A 113 -12.87 5.79 2.28
C GLY A 113 -11.39 5.78 1.90
N ALA A 114 -10.57 4.86 2.42
CA ALA A 114 -9.17 4.78 2.01
C ALA A 114 -9.03 4.45 0.51
N HIS A 115 -7.99 5.00 -0.10
CA HIS A 115 -7.60 4.70 -1.47
C HIS A 115 -6.45 3.69 -1.46
N ILE A 116 -6.57 2.64 -2.27
CA ILE A 116 -5.57 1.60 -2.42
C ILE A 116 -4.94 1.66 -3.81
N TYR A 117 -3.61 1.61 -3.84
CA TYR A 117 -2.78 1.77 -5.02
C TYR A 117 -1.88 0.56 -5.21
N PHE A 118 -1.76 0.09 -6.45
CA PHE A 118 -0.88 -1.01 -6.82
C PHE A 118 0.09 -0.56 -7.91
N CYS A 119 1.39 -0.67 -7.68
CA CYS A 119 2.41 -0.34 -8.67
C CYS A 119 3.58 -1.33 -8.66
N GLY A 120 3.98 -1.80 -9.84
CA GLY A 120 5.07 -2.75 -9.98
C GLY A 120 4.84 -3.75 -11.12
N LEU A 121 5.35 -4.96 -10.93
CA LEU A 121 5.27 -6.03 -11.93
C LEU A 121 3.84 -6.57 -12.02
N LYS A 122 3.31 -6.78 -13.23
CA LYS A 122 1.98 -7.40 -13.43
C LYS A 122 1.73 -8.68 -12.62
N GLY A 123 2.77 -9.50 -12.45
CA GLY A 123 2.69 -10.75 -11.70
C GLY A 123 2.37 -10.60 -10.20
N MET A 124 2.37 -9.38 -9.65
CA MET A 124 1.99 -9.15 -8.26
C MET A 124 0.46 -9.19 -8.03
N MET A 125 -0.33 -8.82 -9.04
CA MET A 125 -1.77 -8.60 -8.87
C MET A 125 -2.54 -9.87 -8.52
N PRO A 126 -2.35 -11.03 -9.21
CA PRO A 126 -3.16 -12.21 -8.96
C PRO A 126 -3.11 -12.64 -7.48
N GLY A 127 -1.91 -12.81 -6.92
CA GLY A 127 -1.77 -13.23 -5.52
C GLY A 127 -2.34 -12.23 -4.51
N ILE A 128 -2.36 -10.94 -4.83
CA ILE A 128 -2.99 -9.91 -3.98
C ILE A 128 -4.52 -9.98 -4.10
N GLN A 129 -5.05 -10.11 -5.31
CA GLN A 129 -6.49 -10.21 -5.55
C GLN A 129 -7.07 -11.47 -4.92
N ASP A 130 -6.44 -12.63 -5.14
CA ASP A 130 -6.85 -13.91 -4.54
C ASP A 130 -6.88 -13.81 -3.00
N THR A 131 -5.91 -13.10 -2.42
CA THR A 131 -5.85 -12.90 -0.96
C THR A 131 -6.97 -11.97 -0.47
N LEU A 132 -7.20 -10.85 -1.14
CA LEU A 132 -8.28 -9.93 -0.78
C LEU A 132 -9.66 -10.56 -0.96
N GLU A 133 -9.86 -11.34 -2.03
CA GLU A 133 -11.08 -12.10 -2.30
C GLU A 133 -11.37 -13.09 -1.18
N ARG A 134 -10.42 -13.97 -0.87
CA ARG A 134 -10.55 -14.92 0.22
C ARG A 134 -10.86 -14.24 1.56
N ILE A 135 -10.17 -13.15 1.88
CA ILE A 135 -10.41 -12.40 3.12
C ILE A 135 -11.82 -11.79 3.13
N ALA A 136 -12.31 -11.27 2.01
CA ALA A 136 -13.66 -10.73 1.92
C ALA A 136 -14.70 -11.84 2.16
N GLU A 137 -14.51 -13.00 1.54
CA GLU A 137 -15.39 -14.16 1.74
C GLU A 137 -15.37 -14.68 3.18
N GLU A 138 -14.19 -14.75 3.82
CA GLU A 138 -14.05 -15.11 5.24
C GLU A 138 -14.78 -14.13 6.17
N LYS A 139 -14.92 -12.86 5.75
CA LYS A 139 -15.70 -11.83 6.44
C LYS A 139 -17.20 -11.85 6.11
N GLY A 140 -17.63 -12.72 5.19
CA GLY A 140 -19.02 -12.79 4.72
C GLY A 140 -19.40 -11.66 3.77
N GLU A 141 -18.42 -11.02 3.11
CA GLU A 141 -18.62 -9.96 2.13
C GLU A 141 -18.39 -10.49 0.70
N SER A 142 -19.21 -10.07 -0.26
CA SER A 142 -18.96 -10.38 -1.67
C SER A 142 -17.78 -9.53 -2.19
N TRP A 143 -16.71 -10.20 -2.61
CA TRP A 143 -15.55 -9.53 -3.19
C TRP A 143 -15.89 -8.75 -4.46
N ASP A 144 -16.71 -9.32 -5.34
CA ASP A 144 -17.13 -8.67 -6.58
C ASP A 144 -17.90 -7.37 -6.30
N GLU A 145 -18.82 -7.38 -5.33
CA GLU A 145 -19.55 -6.18 -4.93
C GLU A 145 -18.62 -5.14 -4.30
N LYS A 146 -17.74 -5.56 -3.39
CA LYS A 146 -16.77 -4.66 -2.73
C LYS A 146 -15.83 -4.03 -3.76
N LEU A 147 -15.26 -4.83 -4.65
CA LEU A 147 -14.36 -4.35 -5.71
C LEU A 147 -15.08 -3.40 -6.67
N SER A 148 -16.33 -3.68 -7.02
CA SER A 148 -17.17 -2.80 -7.84
C SER A 148 -17.39 -1.45 -7.14
N GLN A 149 -17.70 -1.45 -5.85
CA GLN A 149 -17.84 -0.23 -5.05
C GLN A 149 -16.54 0.56 -4.95
N LEU A 150 -15.41 -0.10 -4.66
CA LEU A 150 -14.10 0.56 -4.59
C LEU A 150 -13.72 1.22 -5.92
N LYS A 151 -14.02 0.59 -7.06
CA LYS A 151 -13.82 1.18 -8.38
C LYS A 151 -14.76 2.37 -8.62
N LYS A 152 -16.05 2.22 -8.30
CA LYS A 152 -17.05 3.28 -8.45
C LYS A 152 -16.72 4.52 -7.61
N ASN A 153 -16.17 4.32 -6.42
CA ASN A 153 -15.76 5.39 -5.51
C ASN A 153 -14.37 5.97 -5.84
N GLY A 154 -13.68 5.47 -6.87
CA GLY A 154 -12.33 5.92 -7.21
C GLY A 154 -11.29 5.58 -6.13
N GLN A 155 -11.52 4.52 -5.35
CA GLN A 155 -10.63 4.05 -4.30
C GLN A 155 -9.60 3.02 -4.81
N TRP A 156 -9.81 2.42 -5.98
CA TRP A 156 -8.98 1.33 -6.51
C TRP A 156 -8.10 1.76 -7.69
N HIS A 157 -6.77 1.80 -7.51
CA HIS A 157 -5.84 2.35 -8.50
C HIS A 157 -4.75 1.35 -8.89
N ILE A 158 -4.67 0.98 -10.17
CA ILE A 158 -3.65 0.03 -10.67
C ILE A 158 -2.73 0.72 -11.68
N ALA A 159 -1.43 0.59 -11.48
CA ALA A 159 -0.38 0.98 -12.42
C ALA A 159 0.71 -0.10 -12.48
N VAL A 160 0.39 -1.25 -13.08
CA VAL A 160 1.33 -2.37 -13.26
C VAL A 160 1.77 -2.49 -14.72
N TYR A 161 3.01 -2.91 -14.94
CA TYR A 161 3.62 -3.05 -16.26
C TYR A 161 4.16 -4.46 -16.51
#